data_AF-A0A3C1M1R9-F1
#
_entry.id   AF-A0A3C1M1R9-F1
#
_cell.length_a   1.000
_cell.length_b   1.000
_cell.length_c   1.000
_cell.angle_alpha   90.00
_cell.angle_beta   90.00
_cell.angle_gamma   90.00
#
_symmetry.space_group_name_H-M   'P 1'
#
loop_
_entity.id
_entity.type
_entity.pdbx_description
1 polymer ?
#
loop_
_entity_poly.entity_id
_entity_poly.type
_entity_poly.pdbx_seq_one_letter_code
_entity_poly.pdbx_strand_id
1 'polypeptide(L)'
;MGQWEERGTGCITATAPWQFVPHLHPRLDIAERRVRQDPNRGSLFLENAVAMAPGTALVYLSTHPVPNGWYRFGGEGHLVDLRCLPLTEALRQRFQQPVGRSFALIVPGVWGSTRLCHRYPVNQGQPAWRVQGLLTERPQPYRYRLGGQGTGRRLSRGRYAVPAGTVYVVQEKLPAWQEWPADWFPREGYSLQRWGCGLALPLPNATTTGE
;
A
#
# COMPACT_ATOMS: atom_id res chain seq x y z
N MET A 1 1.53 -10.40 -19.76
CA MET A 1 1.26 -11.57 -18.89
C MET A 1 2.35 -11.60 -17.84
N GLY A 2 2.01 -11.60 -16.55
CA GLY A 2 3.00 -11.72 -15.47
C GLY A 2 3.76 -13.05 -15.61
N GLN A 3 5.06 -13.03 -15.36
CA GLN A 3 5.85 -14.25 -15.33
C GLN A 3 5.49 -14.98 -14.03
N TRP A 4 4.95 -16.18 -14.18
CA TRP A 4 4.63 -17.06 -13.07
C TRP A 4 5.81 -18.02 -12.91
N GLU A 5 6.43 -18.02 -11.74
CA GLU A 5 7.56 -18.88 -11.42
C GLU A 5 7.14 -19.96 -10.44
N GLU A 6 7.45 -21.21 -10.78
CA GLU A 6 7.35 -22.32 -9.85
C GLU A 6 8.50 -22.24 -8.85
N ARG A 7 8.18 -22.03 -7.59
CA ARG A 7 9.17 -22.15 -6.50
C ARG A 7 9.16 -23.59 -6.01
N GLY A 8 10.32 -24.08 -5.53
CA GLY A 8 10.63 -25.48 -5.23
C GLY A 8 9.72 -26.27 -4.27
N THR A 9 8.57 -25.73 -3.91
CA THR A 9 7.45 -26.36 -3.20
C THR A 9 6.25 -26.66 -4.11
N GLY A 10 6.37 -26.51 -5.44
CA GLY A 10 5.24 -26.61 -6.40
C GLY A 10 4.29 -25.42 -6.34
N CYS A 11 4.65 -24.36 -5.59
CA CYS A 11 3.87 -23.13 -5.49
C CYS A 11 4.23 -22.20 -6.64
N ILE A 12 3.24 -21.85 -7.46
CA ILE A 12 3.40 -20.91 -8.57
C ILE A 12 3.16 -19.50 -8.04
N THR A 13 4.20 -18.66 -8.07
CA THR A 13 4.15 -17.27 -7.60
C THR A 13 4.34 -16.31 -8.76
N ALA A 14 3.56 -15.23 -8.81
CA ALA A 14 3.79 -14.17 -9.77
C ALA A 14 5.05 -13.37 -9.37
N THR A 15 5.90 -13.08 -10.34
CA THR A 15 6.98 -12.10 -10.14
C THR A 15 6.41 -10.70 -10.00
N ALA A 16 7.15 -9.83 -9.31
CA ALA A 16 6.73 -8.44 -9.17
C ALA A 16 6.56 -7.80 -10.56
N PRO A 17 5.40 -7.19 -10.88
CA PRO A 17 5.11 -6.70 -12.22
C PRO A 17 5.80 -5.37 -12.54
N TRP A 18 6.59 -4.84 -11.62
CA TRP A 18 7.22 -3.53 -11.71
C TRP A 18 8.75 -3.61 -11.76
N GLN A 19 9.35 -2.71 -12.53
CA GLN A 19 10.79 -2.53 -12.64
C GLN A 19 11.13 -1.06 -12.41
N PHE A 20 12.24 -0.79 -11.72
CA PHE A 20 12.77 0.56 -11.59
C PHE A 20 13.65 0.88 -12.80
N VAL A 21 13.33 1.98 -13.48
CA VAL A 21 14.05 2.45 -14.67
C VAL A 21 14.59 3.85 -14.40
N PRO A 22 15.92 4.06 -14.53
CA PRO A 22 16.50 5.38 -14.32
C PRO A 22 16.18 6.30 -15.50
N HIS A 23 15.69 7.51 -15.22
CA HIS A 23 15.47 8.58 -16.18
C HIS A 23 16.27 9.82 -15.78
N LEU A 24 17.12 10.30 -16.68
CA LEU A 24 17.88 11.52 -16.51
C LEU A 24 17.14 12.68 -17.19
N HIS A 25 16.85 13.72 -16.42
CA HIS A 25 16.15 14.92 -16.86
C HIS A 25 17.12 16.10 -16.89
N PRO A 26 17.77 16.38 -18.05
CA PRO A 26 18.59 17.56 -18.20
C PRO A 26 17.72 18.81 -18.40
N ARG A 27 18.06 19.89 -17.72
CA ARG A 27 17.54 21.23 -18.05
C ARG A 27 18.44 21.85 -19.11
N LEU A 28 17.90 22.05 -20.30
CA LEU A 28 18.60 22.68 -21.41
C LEU A 28 18.52 24.21 -21.31
N ASP A 29 19.55 24.88 -21.83
CA ASP A 29 19.46 26.30 -22.13
C ASP A 29 18.42 26.51 -23.25
N ILE A 30 17.67 27.62 -23.19
CA ILE A 30 16.61 27.90 -24.17
C ILE A 30 17.20 28.35 -25.50
N ALA A 31 18.33 29.06 -25.46
CA ALA A 31 18.97 29.63 -26.65
C ALA A 31 20.05 28.71 -27.24
N GLU A 32 20.53 27.73 -26.48
CA GLU A 32 21.70 26.94 -26.85
C GLU A 32 21.46 25.43 -26.65
N ARG A 33 22.09 24.60 -27.48
CA ARG A 33 22.02 23.14 -27.37
C ARG A 33 22.95 22.58 -26.30
N ARG A 34 22.91 23.13 -25.09
CA ARG A 34 23.70 22.66 -23.94
C ARG A 34 22.87 22.58 -22.67
N VAL A 35 23.35 21.76 -21.72
CA VAL A 35 22.81 21.73 -20.37
C VAL A 35 23.06 23.08 -19.70
N ARG A 36 22.02 23.64 -19.09
CA ARG A 36 22.11 24.90 -18.35
C ARG A 36 23.09 24.76 -17.20
N GLN A 37 24.03 25.68 -17.07
CA GLN A 37 24.88 25.76 -15.88
C GLN A 37 24.21 26.73 -14.90
N ASP A 38 23.85 26.23 -13.72
CA ASP A 38 23.30 27.05 -12.65
C ASP A 38 24.17 26.85 -11.40
N PRO A 39 24.88 27.89 -10.92
CA PRO A 39 25.83 27.75 -9.83
C PRO A 39 25.16 27.43 -8.49
N ASN A 40 23.84 27.64 -8.36
CA ASN A 40 23.10 27.46 -7.12
C ASN A 40 22.22 26.19 -7.12
N ARG A 41 22.06 25.52 -8.26
CA ARG A 41 21.28 24.27 -8.36
C ARG A 41 21.80 23.37 -9.48
N GLY A 42 21.78 22.07 -9.24
CA GLY A 42 21.99 21.09 -10.30
C GLY A 42 20.96 21.25 -11.43
N SER A 43 21.42 21.13 -12.67
CA SER A 43 20.59 21.12 -13.89
C SER A 43 20.30 19.70 -14.39
N LEU A 44 20.83 18.69 -13.71
CA LEU A 44 20.55 17.28 -13.93
C LEU A 44 19.74 16.75 -12.76
N PHE A 45 18.62 16.10 -13.08
CA PHE A 45 17.79 15.39 -12.11
C PHE A 45 17.68 13.93 -12.54
N LEU A 46 17.99 13.00 -11.64
CA LEU A 46 17.84 11.57 -11.88
C LEU A 46 16.63 11.08 -11.11
N GLU A 47 15.68 10.50 -11.83
CA GLU A 47 14.51 9.81 -11.28
C GLU A 47 14.67 8.30 -11.49
N ASN A 48 14.19 7.49 -10.55
CA ASN A 48 13.95 6.07 -10.79
C ASN A 48 12.45 5.85 -10.96
N ALA A 49 11.99 5.89 -12.21
CA ALA A 49 10.60 5.67 -12.55
C ALA A 49 10.22 4.20 -12.36
N VAL A 50 8.94 3.94 -12.13
CA VAL A 50 8.40 2.58 -12.04
C VAL A 50 7.75 2.23 -13.36
N ALA A 51 8.33 1.29 -14.10
CA ALA A 51 7.74 0.71 -15.29
C ALA A 51 6.92 -0.54 -14.91
N MET A 52 5.67 -0.63 -15.38
CA MET A 52 4.80 -1.78 -15.16
C MET A 52 4.74 -2.67 -16.41
N ALA A 53 4.78 -3.98 -16.22
CA ALA A 53 4.68 -4.95 -17.31
C ALA A 53 3.33 -4.84 -18.05
N PRO A 54 3.29 -4.98 -19.39
CA PRO A 54 2.04 -4.96 -20.14
C PRO A 54 1.01 -5.99 -19.65
N GLY A 55 -0.24 -5.55 -19.54
CA GLY A 55 -1.36 -6.36 -19.04
C GLY A 55 -1.46 -6.41 -17.52
N THR A 56 -0.74 -5.54 -16.80
CA THR A 56 -0.87 -5.36 -15.35
C THR A 56 -1.54 -4.02 -15.05
N ALA A 57 -2.24 -3.94 -13.92
CA ALA A 57 -2.94 -2.73 -13.49
C ALA A 57 -2.88 -2.60 -11.97
N LEU A 58 -2.92 -1.35 -11.50
CA LEU A 58 -3.14 -1.06 -10.09
C LEU A 58 -4.64 -1.10 -9.81
N VAL A 59 -5.03 -1.81 -8.76
CA VAL A 59 -6.43 -1.95 -8.34
C VAL A 59 -6.65 -1.14 -7.07
N TYR A 60 -7.66 -0.29 -7.09
CA TYR A 60 -8.11 0.50 -5.95
C TYR A 60 -9.56 0.19 -5.65
N LEU A 61 -9.90 0.08 -4.37
CA LEU A 61 -11.27 0.03 -3.91
C LEU A 61 -11.71 1.46 -3.57
N SER A 62 -12.86 1.87 -4.08
CA SER A 62 -13.43 3.20 -3.83
C SER A 62 -14.88 3.07 -3.40
N THR A 63 -15.26 3.85 -2.39
CA THR A 63 -16.67 4.07 -2.00
C THR A 63 -17.33 5.17 -2.82
N HIS A 64 -16.59 5.83 -3.71
CA HIS A 64 -17.06 6.91 -4.55
C HIS A 64 -16.83 6.59 -6.04
N PRO A 65 -17.82 6.85 -6.91
CA PRO A 65 -17.60 6.74 -8.34
C PRO A 65 -16.58 7.79 -8.79
N VAL A 66 -15.65 7.37 -9.64
CA VAL A 66 -14.72 8.27 -10.34
C VAL A 66 -14.97 8.10 -11.84
N PRO A 67 -15.18 9.18 -12.60
CA PRO A 67 -15.36 9.08 -14.04
C PRO A 67 -14.18 8.36 -14.71
N ASN A 68 -14.46 7.58 -15.74
CA ASN A 68 -13.41 6.97 -16.54
C ASN A 68 -12.65 8.04 -17.31
N GLY A 69 -11.34 7.84 -17.53
CA GLY A 69 -10.55 8.73 -18.36
C GLY A 69 -9.07 8.83 -17.94
N TRP A 70 -8.39 9.83 -18.50
CA TRP A 70 -6.97 10.06 -18.25
C TRP A 70 -6.76 10.97 -17.04
N TYR A 71 -6.01 10.47 -16.06
CA TYR A 71 -5.70 11.19 -14.83
C TYR A 71 -4.20 11.30 -14.61
N ARG A 72 -3.78 12.40 -13.99
CA ARG A 72 -2.44 12.51 -13.43
C ARG A 72 -2.33 11.61 -12.20
N PHE A 73 -1.32 10.74 -12.17
CA PHE A 73 -1.12 9.80 -11.08
C PHE A 73 0.37 9.68 -10.76
N GLY A 74 0.73 9.84 -9.49
CA GLY A 74 2.13 9.84 -9.05
C GLY A 74 2.84 11.19 -9.19
N GLY A 75 4.15 11.14 -9.44
CA GLY A 75 5.05 12.28 -9.65
C GLY A 75 5.19 12.66 -11.13
N GLU A 76 5.96 13.72 -11.40
CA GLU A 76 6.49 14.10 -12.73
C GLU A 76 5.50 14.11 -13.92
N GLY A 77 4.20 14.25 -13.65
CA GLY A 77 3.18 14.41 -14.69
C GLY A 77 2.76 13.11 -15.37
N HIS A 78 3.05 11.94 -14.80
CA HIS A 78 2.58 10.66 -15.33
C HIS A 78 1.06 10.59 -15.44
N LEU A 79 0.59 9.93 -16.50
CA LEU A 79 -0.82 9.75 -16.82
C LEU A 79 -1.20 8.27 -16.73
N VAL A 80 -2.42 8.00 -16.27
CA VAL A 80 -3.02 6.67 -16.24
C VAL A 80 -4.42 6.71 -16.84
N ASP A 81 -4.80 5.64 -17.54
CA ASP A 81 -6.20 5.38 -17.91
C ASP A 81 -6.91 4.76 -16.70
N LEU A 82 -7.81 5.52 -16.10
CA LEU A 82 -8.62 5.07 -14.96
C LEU A 82 -9.93 4.50 -15.47
N ARG A 83 -10.22 3.26 -15.03
CA ARG A 83 -11.51 2.60 -15.28
C ARG A 83 -12.14 2.19 -13.95
N CYS A 84 -13.34 2.67 -13.71
CA CYS A 84 -14.15 2.28 -12.57
C CYS A 84 -15.07 1.13 -12.96
N LEU A 85 -14.87 -0.03 -12.33
CA LEU A 85 -15.69 -1.22 -12.54
C LEU A 85 -16.52 -1.51 -11.29
N PRO A 86 -17.81 -1.85 -11.41
CA PRO A 86 -18.58 -2.26 -10.26
C PRO A 86 -18.03 -3.57 -9.69
N LEU A 87 -17.97 -3.68 -8.37
CA LEU A 87 -17.67 -4.95 -7.73
C LEU A 87 -18.77 -5.97 -8.07
N THR A 88 -18.36 -7.20 -8.37
CA THR A 88 -19.29 -8.31 -8.45
C THR A 88 -19.79 -8.68 -7.06
N GLU A 89 -20.92 -9.39 -7.00
CA GLU A 89 -21.47 -9.82 -5.72
C GLU A 89 -20.53 -10.78 -4.97
N ALA A 90 -19.88 -11.70 -5.69
CA ALA A 90 -18.89 -12.59 -5.11
C ALA A 90 -17.71 -11.83 -4.46
N LEU A 91 -17.22 -10.75 -5.09
CA LEU A 91 -16.16 -9.91 -4.51
C LEU A 91 -16.65 -9.13 -3.28
N ARG A 92 -17.87 -8.58 -3.32
CA ARG A 92 -18.48 -7.91 -2.17
C ARG A 92 -18.56 -8.86 -0.97
N GLN A 93 -19.08 -10.05 -1.18
CA GLN A 93 -19.18 -11.08 -0.14
C GLN A 93 -17.80 -11.42 0.43
N ARG A 94 -16.77 -11.52 -0.42
CA ARG A 94 -15.40 -11.82 0.04
C ARG A 94 -14.81 -10.73 0.94
N PHE A 95 -15.09 -9.45 0.67
CA PHE A 95 -14.68 -8.36 1.57
C PHE A 95 -15.53 -8.29 2.86
N GLN A 96 -16.76 -8.81 2.83
CA GLN A 96 -17.65 -8.85 3.99
C GLN A 96 -17.42 -10.04 4.93
N GLN A 97 -16.60 -11.01 4.53
CA GLN A 97 -16.31 -12.17 5.36
C GLN A 97 -15.42 -11.82 6.55
N PRO A 98 -15.68 -12.40 7.73
CA PRO A 98 -14.76 -12.34 8.86
C PRO A 98 -13.37 -12.81 8.45
N VAL A 99 -12.32 -12.10 8.88
CA VAL A 99 -10.95 -12.50 8.56
C VAL A 99 -10.54 -13.77 9.35
N GLY A 100 -11.24 -14.05 10.46
CA GLY A 100 -11.07 -15.28 11.24
C GLY A 100 -9.83 -15.25 12.13
N ARG A 101 -9.22 -16.43 12.35
CA ARG A 101 -8.01 -16.61 13.17
C ARG A 101 -6.71 -16.46 12.39
N SER A 102 -6.75 -16.64 11.07
CA SER A 102 -5.59 -16.45 10.22
C SER A 102 -5.94 -15.69 8.95
N PHE A 103 -5.15 -14.67 8.67
CA PHE A 103 -5.42 -13.72 7.59
C PHE A 103 -4.14 -13.06 7.10
N ALA A 104 -4.17 -12.58 5.85
CA ALA A 104 -3.09 -11.81 5.26
C ALA A 104 -3.53 -10.35 5.07
N LEU A 105 -2.60 -9.42 5.30
CA LEU A 105 -2.76 -8.03 4.89
C LEU A 105 -2.55 -7.92 3.38
N ILE A 106 -3.50 -7.33 2.67
CA ILE A 106 -3.40 -7.04 1.23
C ILE A 106 -2.85 -5.62 1.00
N VAL A 107 -3.01 -4.75 1.99
CA VAL A 107 -2.49 -3.37 2.01
C VAL A 107 -1.71 -3.18 3.31
N PRO A 108 -0.62 -2.38 3.34
CA PRO A 108 0.19 -2.20 4.53
C PRO A 108 -0.64 -1.84 5.78
N GLY A 109 -0.33 -2.50 6.89
CA GLY A 109 -0.94 -2.27 8.20
C GLY A 109 -0.20 -1.18 8.95
N VAL A 110 -0.88 -0.11 9.34
CA VAL A 110 -0.29 0.99 10.10
C VAL A 110 -0.87 0.97 11.51
N TRP A 111 -0.10 0.42 12.44
CA TRP A 111 -0.54 0.21 13.83
C TRP A 111 0.18 1.11 14.81
N GLY A 112 -0.52 1.39 15.90
CA GLY A 112 0.06 1.98 17.09
C GLY A 112 -0.40 3.39 17.39
N SER A 113 0.45 4.14 18.08
CA SER A 113 0.09 5.43 18.63
C SER A 113 0.61 6.59 17.77
N THR A 114 0.41 7.80 18.26
CA THR A 114 1.04 9.01 17.74
C THR A 114 2.57 8.93 17.79
N ARG A 115 3.15 8.22 18.77
CA ARG A 115 4.59 8.19 19.05
C ARG A 115 5.28 6.89 18.64
N LEU A 116 4.58 5.77 18.71
CA LEU A 116 5.17 4.44 18.51
C LEU A 116 4.44 3.69 17.39
N CYS A 117 5.23 3.01 16.54
CA CYS A 117 4.73 2.07 15.55
C CYS A 117 4.79 0.66 16.15
N HIS A 118 3.73 -0.13 15.97
CA HIS A 118 3.65 -1.50 16.47
C HIS A 118 3.41 -2.49 15.32
N ARG A 119 3.63 -3.79 15.58
CA ARG A 119 3.37 -4.86 14.61
C ARG A 119 1.92 -5.33 14.59
N TYR A 120 1.12 -4.90 15.54
CA TYR A 120 -0.30 -5.20 15.70
C TYR A 120 -0.95 -4.02 16.45
N PRO A 121 -2.27 -3.86 16.38
CA PRO A 121 -2.96 -2.79 17.10
C PRO A 121 -2.81 -2.93 18.60
N VAL A 122 -2.72 -1.77 19.26
CA VAL A 122 -2.56 -1.62 20.70
C VAL A 122 -3.69 -0.73 21.19
N ASN A 123 -4.45 -1.19 22.18
CA ASN A 123 -5.48 -0.41 22.84
C ASN A 123 -5.11 -0.21 24.32
N GLN A 124 -5.10 1.04 24.79
CA GLN A 124 -4.75 1.38 26.18
C GLN A 124 -3.43 0.75 26.68
N GLY A 125 -2.42 0.67 25.79
CA GLY A 125 -1.11 0.10 26.13
C GLY A 125 -1.03 -1.43 26.08
N GLN A 126 -2.13 -2.13 25.79
CA GLN A 126 -2.19 -3.58 25.65
C GLN A 126 -2.42 -4.00 24.19
N PRO A 127 -1.87 -5.14 23.73
CA PRO A 127 -2.20 -5.69 22.42
C PRO A 127 -3.72 -5.89 22.28
N ALA A 128 -4.30 -5.35 21.22
CA ALA A 128 -5.72 -5.59 20.91
C ALA A 128 -5.98 -7.00 20.38
N TRP A 129 -4.92 -7.66 19.88
CA TRP A 129 -4.94 -9.04 19.41
C TRP A 129 -3.96 -9.89 20.22
N ARG A 130 -4.35 -11.13 20.54
CA ARG A 130 -3.41 -12.14 21.02
C ARG A 130 -2.83 -12.89 19.82
N VAL A 131 -1.66 -12.43 19.37
CA VAL A 131 -0.97 -12.98 18.21
C VAL A 131 -0.21 -14.25 18.61
N GLN A 132 -0.56 -15.37 17.99
CA GLN A 132 0.11 -16.67 18.14
C GLN A 132 1.25 -16.84 17.13
N GLY A 133 1.10 -16.26 15.94
CA GLY A 133 2.09 -16.33 14.87
C GLY A 133 2.04 -15.10 13.98
N LEU A 134 3.21 -14.68 13.49
CA LEU A 134 3.36 -13.53 12.61
C LEU A 134 4.44 -13.81 11.57
N LEU A 135 4.05 -13.95 10.30
CA LEU A 135 4.98 -14.01 9.18
C LEU A 135 4.98 -12.64 8.49
N THR A 136 6.11 -11.94 8.58
CA THR A 136 6.23 -10.57 8.07
C THR A 136 7.64 -10.28 7.60
N GLU A 137 7.75 -9.40 6.61
CA GLU A 137 9.03 -8.80 6.23
C GLU A 137 9.38 -7.59 7.11
N ARG A 138 10.48 -6.91 6.77
CA ARG A 138 10.93 -5.67 7.42
C ARG A 138 9.83 -4.59 7.30
N PRO A 139 9.56 -3.83 8.38
CA PRO A 139 8.64 -2.70 8.31
C PRO A 139 9.07 -1.67 7.25
N GLN A 140 8.08 -1.10 6.55
CA GLN A 140 8.30 -0.15 5.46
C GLN A 140 7.95 1.28 5.90
N PRO A 141 8.72 2.30 5.51
CA PRO A 141 8.35 3.69 5.75
C PRO A 141 7.00 4.02 5.11
N TYR A 142 6.13 4.68 5.88
CA TYR A 142 4.80 5.07 5.44
C TYR A 142 4.58 6.56 5.70
N ARG A 143 4.34 7.29 4.60
CA ARG A 143 4.01 8.72 4.60
C ARG A 143 3.07 9.03 3.47
N TYR A 144 2.28 10.07 3.64
CA TYR A 144 1.36 10.55 2.64
C TYR A 144 1.31 12.07 2.60
N ARG A 145 0.77 12.63 1.52
CA ARG A 145 0.60 14.08 1.37
C ARG A 145 -0.68 14.51 2.10
N LEU A 146 -0.57 15.55 2.92
CA LEU A 146 -1.69 16.18 3.63
C LEU A 146 -2.29 17.37 2.84
N GLY A 147 -1.71 17.72 1.70
CA GLY A 147 -2.03 18.96 0.99
C GLY A 147 -1.42 20.20 1.67
N GLY A 148 -1.97 21.38 1.37
CA GLY A 148 -1.50 22.68 1.86
C GLY A 148 -1.80 23.78 0.85
N GLN A 149 -1.99 25.02 1.32
CA GLN A 149 -2.08 26.21 0.46
C GLN A 149 -0.68 26.80 0.25
N GLY A 150 -0.40 27.33 -0.96
CA GLY A 150 0.89 27.93 -1.32
C GLY A 150 1.97 26.93 -1.75
N THR A 151 3.24 27.27 -1.52
CA THR A 151 4.42 26.52 -2.00
C THR A 151 4.78 25.30 -1.14
N GLY A 152 4.19 25.17 0.05
CA GLY A 152 4.50 24.10 1.00
C GLY A 152 3.54 22.91 0.91
N ARG A 153 3.92 21.84 0.22
CA ARG A 153 3.22 20.55 0.31
C ARG A 153 3.59 19.87 1.63
N ARG A 154 2.64 19.76 2.57
CA ARG A 154 2.90 19.10 3.86
C ARG A 154 2.81 17.59 3.72
N LEU A 155 3.77 16.90 4.31
CA LEU A 155 3.76 15.45 4.45
C LEU A 155 3.22 15.07 5.84
N SER A 156 2.57 13.92 5.92
CA SER A 156 2.19 13.30 7.18
C SER A 156 3.43 13.00 8.04
N ARG A 157 3.18 12.72 9.32
CA ARG A 157 4.19 12.13 10.19
C ARG A 157 4.73 10.83 9.57
N GLY A 158 6.05 10.64 9.65
CA GLY A 158 6.72 9.40 9.26
C GLY A 158 6.31 8.25 10.18
N ARG A 159 5.90 7.12 9.59
CA ARG A 159 5.54 5.90 10.30
C ARG A 159 6.26 4.71 9.69
N TYR A 160 6.28 3.61 10.42
CA TYR A 160 6.59 2.30 9.87
C TYR A 160 5.31 1.49 9.78
N ALA A 161 5.02 1.00 8.58
CA ALA A 161 3.93 0.08 8.32
C ALA A 161 4.45 -1.36 8.32
N VAL A 162 3.61 -2.27 8.78
CA VAL A 162 3.75 -3.69 8.47
C VAL A 162 3.40 -3.86 6.98
N PRO A 163 4.24 -4.51 6.17
CA PRO A 163 4.04 -4.59 4.72
C PRO A 163 2.78 -5.39 4.35
N ALA A 164 2.31 -5.17 3.11
CA ALA A 164 1.35 -6.10 2.50
C ALA A 164 2.00 -7.48 2.34
N GLY A 165 1.20 -8.54 2.40
CA GLY A 165 1.66 -9.93 2.44
C GLY A 165 1.93 -10.46 3.85
N THR A 166 1.94 -9.61 4.88
CA THR A 166 2.08 -10.08 6.26
C THR A 166 0.89 -10.95 6.67
N VAL A 167 1.20 -12.12 7.24
CA VAL A 167 0.22 -13.09 7.74
C VAL A 167 0.18 -13.08 9.25
N TYR A 168 -1.02 -12.93 9.80
CA TYR A 168 -1.28 -13.06 11.23
C TYR A 168 -1.96 -14.40 11.53
N VAL A 169 -1.60 -14.99 12.66
CA VAL A 169 -2.35 -16.03 13.35
C VAL A 169 -2.68 -15.51 14.74
N VAL A 170 -3.96 -15.41 15.06
CA VAL A 170 -4.48 -14.86 16.32
C VAL A 170 -5.33 -15.89 17.05
N GLN A 171 -5.37 -15.78 18.38
CA GLN A 171 -6.13 -16.71 19.23
C GLN A 171 -7.65 -16.55 19.05
N GLU A 172 -8.14 -15.32 19.05
CA GLU A 172 -9.56 -14.99 18.86
C GLU A 172 -9.91 -14.76 17.39
N LYS A 173 -11.10 -15.20 16.96
CA LYS A 173 -11.60 -14.89 15.61
C LYS A 173 -11.86 -13.39 15.51
N LEU A 174 -11.36 -12.75 14.46
CA LEU A 174 -11.61 -11.35 14.16
C LEU A 174 -12.73 -11.18 13.11
N PRO A 175 -13.54 -10.10 13.23
CA PRO A 175 -14.56 -9.78 12.25
C PRO A 175 -13.93 -9.30 10.93
N ALA A 176 -14.78 -8.96 9.97
CA ALA A 176 -14.32 -8.43 8.69
C ALA A 176 -13.57 -7.10 8.89
N TRP A 177 -12.62 -6.78 8.01
CA TRP A 177 -11.73 -5.63 8.19
C TRP A 177 -12.46 -4.28 8.36
N GLN A 178 -13.57 -4.06 7.65
CA GLN A 178 -14.35 -2.82 7.79
C GLN A 178 -15.00 -2.65 9.17
N GLU A 179 -15.13 -3.73 9.95
CA GLU A 179 -15.71 -3.70 11.30
C GLU A 179 -14.65 -3.48 12.39
N TRP A 180 -13.37 -3.37 12.01
CA TRP A 180 -12.31 -3.17 12.99
C TRP A 180 -12.43 -1.81 13.69
N PRO A 181 -12.25 -1.77 15.01
CA PRO A 181 -12.31 -0.54 15.79
C PRO A 181 -11.34 0.54 15.29
N ALA A 182 -11.83 1.78 15.18
CA ALA A 182 -11.02 2.90 14.71
C ALA A 182 -9.87 3.28 15.66
N ASP A 183 -9.90 2.88 16.94
CA ASP A 183 -8.79 3.04 17.89
C ASP A 183 -7.62 2.08 17.65
N TRP A 184 -7.79 1.04 16.83
CA TRP A 184 -6.67 0.17 16.41
C TRP A 184 -5.69 0.89 15.48
N PHE A 185 -6.13 1.98 14.87
CA PHE A 185 -5.37 2.78 13.93
C PHE A 185 -4.91 4.10 14.58
N PRO A 186 -3.73 4.62 14.22
CA PRO A 186 -3.32 5.96 14.62
C PRO A 186 -4.35 7.03 14.21
N ARG A 187 -4.74 7.90 15.14
CA ARG A 187 -5.80 8.91 14.96
C ARG A 187 -5.33 10.28 14.45
N GLU A 188 -4.21 10.34 13.75
CA GLU A 188 -3.66 11.61 13.24
C GLU A 188 -4.08 11.84 11.78
N GLY A 189 -4.75 12.97 11.51
CA GLY A 189 -5.13 13.36 10.15
C GLY A 189 -6.29 12.53 9.62
N TYR A 190 -6.10 11.91 8.45
CA TYR A 190 -7.14 11.07 7.83
C TYR A 190 -7.27 9.72 8.54
N SER A 191 -8.47 9.15 8.50
CA SER A 191 -8.69 7.77 8.94
C SER A 191 -7.90 6.82 8.04
N LEU A 192 -6.85 6.22 8.61
CA LEU A 192 -6.00 5.26 7.89
C LEU A 192 -6.77 4.02 7.46
N GLN A 193 -7.74 3.58 8.25
CA GLN A 193 -8.67 2.51 7.85
C GLN A 193 -9.47 2.90 6.61
N ARG A 194 -10.07 4.10 6.57
CA ARG A 194 -10.81 4.56 5.37
C ARG A 194 -9.91 4.75 4.14
N TRP A 195 -8.61 4.93 4.34
CA TRP A 195 -7.60 4.95 3.28
C TRP A 195 -7.11 3.55 2.86
N GLY A 196 -7.69 2.49 3.44
CA GLY A 196 -7.39 1.11 3.09
C GLY A 196 -6.26 0.47 3.89
N CYS A 197 -5.66 1.18 4.87
CA CYS A 197 -4.58 0.59 5.67
C CYS A 197 -5.06 -0.65 6.42
N GLY A 198 -4.22 -1.68 6.39
CA GLY A 198 -4.47 -2.95 7.07
C GLY A 198 -5.61 -3.77 6.49
N LEU A 199 -6.09 -3.47 5.27
CA LEU A 199 -7.07 -4.30 4.57
C LEU A 199 -6.61 -5.75 4.59
N ALA A 200 -7.45 -6.63 5.14
CA ALA A 200 -7.11 -8.01 5.42
C ALA A 200 -8.12 -8.96 4.77
N LEU A 201 -7.64 -10.12 4.32
CA LEU A 201 -8.46 -11.20 3.79
C LEU A 201 -8.16 -12.52 4.54
N PRO A 202 -9.17 -13.38 4.75
CA PRO A 202 -8.99 -14.64 5.45
C PRO A 202 -8.01 -15.56 4.71
N LEU A 203 -7.18 -16.27 5.48
CA LEU A 203 -6.21 -17.25 5.00
C LEU A 203 -6.33 -18.55 5.84
N PRO A 204 -7.44 -19.30 5.71
CA PRO A 204 -7.77 -20.41 6.62
C PRO A 204 -6.71 -21.52 6.64
N ASN A 205 -6.02 -21.75 5.52
CA ASN A 205 -5.03 -22.82 5.40
C ASN A 205 -3.66 -22.47 6.03
N ALA A 206 -3.46 -21.25 6.54
CA ALA A 206 -2.21 -20.89 7.22
C ALA A 206 -2.10 -21.50 8.62
N THR A 207 -3.19 -22.00 9.18
CA THR A 207 -3.19 -22.85 10.36
C THR A 207 -3.65 -24.25 9.96
N THR A 208 -2.72 -25.13 9.60
CA THR A 208 -2.98 -26.58 9.61
C THR A 208 -3.01 -27.04 11.06
N THR A 209 -4.13 -26.82 11.75
CA THR A 209 -4.48 -27.74 12.81
C THR A 209 -5.03 -28.97 12.11
N GLY A 210 -4.25 -30.04 12.09
CA GLY A 210 -4.79 -31.36 11.74
C GLY A 210 -5.96 -31.64 12.68
N GLU A 211 -7.14 -31.74 12.10
CA GLU A 211 -8.23 -32.55 12.62
C GLU A 211 -8.21 -33.87 11.87
#